data_AF-A0A6M4GRZ7-F1
#
_entry.id   AF-A0A6M4GRZ7-F1
#
_cell.length_a   1.000
_cell.length_b   1.000
_cell.length_c   1.000
_cell.angle_alpha   90.00
_cell.angle_beta   90.00
_cell.angle_gamma   90.00
#
_symmetry.space_group_name_H-M   'P 1'
#
loop_
_entity.id
_entity.type
_entity.pdbx_description
1 polymer ?
#
loop_
_entity_poly.entity_id
_entity_poly.type
_entity_poly.pdbx_seq_one_letter_code
_entity_poly.pdbx_strand_id
1 'polypeptide(L)'
;MAVKDNNKNKNENKNKTQEKTMFAIVSIFAVLIVLFASLFWLSRHLQGQQRAQRARFIAAYRFPAALMRKYSEAHPSLGLLEVRKVFEGLRQYFLACLAAQRGSIAPSVGMPSRAVDDAWHDFILMTRDYQAFCRQAFGSYLHHAPEGVMATPMRDALANTLHQLRKPLPGAAAWATVGAVPLLFAMDRELRVEDGYLHDEETLASLETARDSLERKGRDGSGAGGGCGGSAGSGSSGSGGCCSGASSGGCCGGGGGGGGGGCGGGGGCGSD
;
A
#
# COMPACT_ATOMS: atom_id res chain seq x y z
N MET A 1 10.94 65.70 -39.18
CA MET A 1 11.54 65.19 -37.92
C MET A 1 10.50 64.72 -36.90
N ALA A 2 9.35 65.38 -36.73
CA ALA A 2 8.36 65.07 -35.68
C ALA A 2 7.73 63.65 -35.65
N VAL A 3 7.69 62.91 -36.77
CA VAL A 3 7.07 61.57 -36.82
C VAL A 3 7.93 60.48 -36.15
N LYS A 4 9.26 60.64 -36.14
CA LYS A 4 10.19 59.67 -35.52
C LYS A 4 10.13 59.70 -33.99
N ASP A 5 10.02 60.89 -33.40
CA ASP A 5 9.98 61.07 -31.95
C ASP A 5 8.66 60.55 -31.34
N ASN A 6 7.55 60.71 -32.07
CA ASN A 6 6.24 60.23 -31.62
C ASN A 6 6.15 58.70 -31.59
N ASN A 7 6.80 58.02 -32.54
CA ASN A 7 6.85 56.56 -32.58
C ASN A 7 7.74 55.97 -31.47
N LYS A 8 8.83 56.68 -31.11
CA LYS A 8 9.72 56.28 -30.00
C LYS A 8 9.01 56.35 -28.65
N ASN A 9 8.32 57.46 -28.36
CA ASN A 9 7.53 57.61 -27.13
C ASN A 9 6.40 56.57 -27.00
N LYS A 10 5.76 56.19 -28.12
CA LYS A 10 4.71 55.17 -28.14
C LYS A 10 5.26 53.77 -27.82
N ASN A 11 6.47 53.45 -28.30
CA ASN A 11 7.12 52.17 -28.03
C ASN A 11 7.62 52.07 -26.58
N GLU A 12 8.20 53.14 -26.01
CA GLU A 12 8.62 53.15 -24.61
C GLU A 12 7.44 52.98 -23.63
N ASN A 13 6.31 53.63 -23.90
CA ASN A 13 5.11 53.49 -23.06
C ASN A 13 4.49 52.08 -23.16
N LYS A 14 4.53 51.45 -24.35
CA LYS A 14 4.12 50.04 -24.52
C LYS A 14 5.00 49.11 -23.71
N ASN A 15 6.33 49.27 -23.77
CA ASN A 15 7.27 48.44 -23.03
C ASN A 15 7.07 48.57 -21.50
N LYS A 16 6.92 49.80 -20.98
CA LYS A 16 6.62 50.02 -19.55
C LYS A 16 5.30 49.38 -19.10
N THR A 17 4.30 49.34 -19.98
CA THR A 17 3.00 48.70 -19.69
C THR A 17 3.13 47.17 -19.72
N GLN A 18 3.90 46.62 -20.66
CA GLN A 18 4.22 45.19 -20.74
C GLN A 18 5.02 44.72 -19.52
N GLU A 19 6.00 45.49 -19.05
CA GLU A 19 6.75 45.16 -17.83
C GLU A 19 5.84 45.15 -16.58
N LYS A 20 5.02 46.18 -16.38
CA LYS A 20 4.09 46.23 -15.23
C LYS A 20 3.09 45.07 -15.23
N THR A 21 2.55 44.72 -16.40
CA THR A 21 1.64 43.58 -16.53
C THR A 21 2.34 42.26 -16.28
N MET A 22 3.57 42.08 -16.79
CA MET A 22 4.40 40.91 -16.50
C MET A 22 4.71 40.77 -15.00
N PHE A 23 5.13 41.85 -14.32
CA PHE A 23 5.38 41.82 -12.87
C PHE A 23 4.11 41.52 -12.06
N ALA A 24 2.96 42.08 -12.44
CA ALA A 24 1.68 41.77 -11.81
C ALA A 24 1.31 40.29 -11.97
N ILE A 25 1.46 39.74 -13.18
CA ILE A 25 1.21 38.32 -13.48
C ILE A 25 2.14 37.42 -12.65
N VAL A 26 3.44 37.71 -12.62
CA VAL A 26 4.42 36.94 -11.81
C VAL A 26 4.08 36.99 -10.33
N SER A 27 3.69 38.15 -9.81
CA SER A 27 3.29 38.32 -8.41
C SER A 27 2.03 37.53 -8.07
N ILE A 28 1.04 37.52 -8.98
CA ILE A 28 -0.18 36.71 -8.81
C ILE A 28 0.16 35.22 -8.78
N PHE A 29 0.98 34.73 -9.71
CA PHE A 29 1.41 33.32 -9.71
C PHE A 29 2.20 32.96 -8.45
N ALA A 30 3.09 33.84 -7.97
CA ALA A 30 3.83 33.63 -6.73
C ALA A 30 2.89 33.48 -5.52
N VAL A 31 1.87 34.36 -5.41
CA VAL A 31 0.86 34.28 -4.34
C VAL A 31 0.05 32.99 -4.44
N LEU A 32 -0.37 32.59 -5.65
CA LEU A 32 -1.11 31.34 -5.86
C LEU A 32 -0.28 30.11 -5.49
N ILE A 33 1.02 30.09 -5.80
CA ILE A 33 1.92 29.00 -5.44
C ILE A 33 2.05 28.90 -3.91
N VAL A 34 2.23 30.02 -3.22
CA VAL A 34 2.32 30.05 -1.75
C VAL A 34 1.01 29.58 -1.11
N LEU A 35 -0.15 30.04 -1.62
CA LEU A 35 -1.45 29.58 -1.17
C LEU A 35 -1.62 28.08 -1.37
N PHE A 36 -1.31 27.57 -2.56
CA PHE A 36 -1.39 26.13 -2.85
C PHE A 36 -0.47 25.31 -1.94
N ALA A 37 0.79 25.73 -1.75
CA ALA A 37 1.72 25.07 -0.87
C ALA A 37 1.25 25.08 0.60
N SER A 38 0.66 26.18 1.06
CA SER A 38 0.13 26.30 2.43
C SER A 38 -1.10 25.40 2.66
N LEU A 39 -2.03 25.35 1.70
CA LEU A 39 -3.20 24.47 1.75
C LEU A 39 -2.78 23.00 1.69
N PHE A 40 -1.81 22.68 0.83
CA PHE A 40 -1.24 21.35 0.73
C PHE A 40 -0.59 20.92 2.05
N TRP A 41 0.24 21.78 2.66
CA TRP A 41 0.85 21.51 3.96
C TRP A 41 -0.18 21.33 5.06
N LEU A 42 -1.17 22.22 5.15
CA LEU A 42 -2.25 22.13 6.13
C LEU A 42 -3.05 20.84 5.96
N SER A 43 -3.40 20.47 4.73
CA SER A 43 -4.12 19.22 4.44
C SER A 43 -3.32 17.99 4.91
N ARG A 44 -2.02 17.94 4.61
CA ARG A 44 -1.12 16.86 5.02
C ARG A 44 -0.98 16.78 6.54
N HIS A 45 -0.92 17.94 7.20
CA HIS A 45 -0.85 18.03 8.66
C HIS A 45 -2.14 17.55 9.33
N LEU A 46 -3.31 18.03 8.88
CA LEU A 46 -4.62 17.59 9.39
C LEU A 46 -4.85 16.09 9.16
N GLN A 47 -4.52 15.57 7.98
CA GLN A 47 -4.56 14.13 7.70
C GLN A 47 -3.65 13.34 8.64
N GLY A 48 -2.46 13.85 8.94
CA GLY A 48 -1.53 13.26 9.90
C GLY A 48 -2.11 13.19 11.31
N GLN A 49 -2.72 14.29 11.78
CA GLN A 49 -3.37 14.34 13.10
C GLN A 49 -4.56 13.40 13.20
N GLN A 50 -5.45 13.40 12.19
CA GLN A 50 -6.60 12.49 12.16
C GLN A 50 -6.15 11.03 12.20
N ARG A 51 -5.11 10.67 11.47
CA ARG A 51 -4.55 9.31 11.50
C ARG A 51 -4.00 8.93 12.88
N ALA A 52 -3.28 9.85 13.54
CA ALA A 52 -2.78 9.59 14.89
C ALA A 52 -3.93 9.40 15.89
N GLN A 53 -5.02 10.17 15.76
CA GLN A 53 -6.23 10.00 16.57
C GLN A 53 -6.89 8.64 16.31
N ARG A 54 -7.02 8.24 15.04
CA ARG A 54 -7.55 6.92 14.64
C ARG A 54 -6.72 5.76 15.19
N ALA A 55 -5.39 5.86 15.10
CA ALA A 55 -4.49 4.85 15.66
C ALA A 55 -4.64 4.72 17.19
N ARG A 56 -4.72 5.84 17.91
CA ARG A 56 -4.99 5.86 19.35
C ARG A 56 -6.35 5.28 19.69
N PHE A 57 -7.38 5.58 18.88
CA PHE A 57 -8.71 5.00 19.06
C PHE A 57 -8.68 3.47 18.94
N ILE A 58 -8.06 2.92 17.89
CA ILE A 58 -7.92 1.47 17.71
C ILE A 58 -7.12 0.86 18.87
N ALA A 59 -6.01 1.50 19.25
CA ALA A 59 -5.15 1.03 20.34
C ALA A 59 -5.88 0.94 21.69
N ALA A 60 -6.74 1.92 21.99
CA ALA A 60 -7.53 1.98 23.22
C ALA A 60 -8.90 1.30 23.12
N TYR A 61 -9.27 0.78 21.94
CA TYR A 61 -10.62 0.26 21.69
C TYR A 61 -10.92 -0.92 22.63
N ARG A 62 -12.09 -0.89 23.28
CA ARG A 62 -12.57 -2.01 24.08
C ARG A 62 -13.57 -2.81 23.27
N PHE A 63 -13.19 -4.02 22.90
CA PHE A 63 -14.09 -4.94 22.21
C PHE A 63 -15.32 -5.25 23.08
N PRO A 64 -16.52 -5.42 22.48
CA PRO A 64 -17.71 -5.76 23.23
C PRO A 64 -17.52 -7.04 24.07
N ALA A 65 -17.96 -7.04 25.33
CA ALA A 65 -17.84 -8.23 26.18
C ALA A 65 -18.60 -9.44 25.61
N ALA A 66 -19.70 -9.19 24.90
CA ALA A 66 -20.46 -10.23 24.19
C ALA A 66 -19.65 -10.89 23.07
N LEU A 67 -18.79 -10.12 22.37
CA LEU A 67 -17.89 -10.65 21.34
C LEU A 67 -16.87 -11.61 21.93
N MET A 68 -16.21 -11.18 23.02
CA MET A 68 -15.21 -12.03 23.70
C MET A 68 -15.83 -13.31 24.26
N ARG A 69 -17.04 -13.21 24.82
CA ARG A 69 -17.76 -14.38 25.34
C ARG A 69 -18.11 -15.35 24.21
N LYS A 70 -18.69 -14.86 23.11
CA LYS A 70 -19.04 -15.68 21.94
C LYS A 70 -17.81 -16.40 21.39
N TYR A 71 -16.70 -15.69 21.23
CA TYR A 71 -15.44 -16.27 20.75
C TYR A 71 -14.93 -17.37 21.70
N SER A 72 -14.98 -17.13 23.02
CA SER A 72 -14.58 -18.10 24.04
C SER A 72 -15.47 -19.34 24.07
N GLU A 73 -16.77 -19.20 23.82
CA GLU A 73 -17.72 -20.32 23.73
C GLU A 73 -17.46 -21.18 22.49
N ALA A 74 -17.07 -20.56 21.38
CA ALA A 74 -16.69 -21.25 20.15
C ALA A 74 -15.32 -21.96 20.22
N HIS A 75 -14.45 -21.53 21.13
CA HIS A 75 -13.09 -22.06 21.30
C HIS A 75 -12.83 -22.53 22.74
N PRO A 76 -13.50 -23.60 23.20
CA PRO A 76 -13.42 -24.06 24.59
C PRO A 76 -12.03 -24.58 24.99
N SER A 77 -11.16 -24.89 24.02
CA SER A 77 -9.77 -25.27 24.24
C SER A 77 -8.88 -24.09 24.65
N LEU A 78 -9.30 -22.84 24.41
CA LEU A 78 -8.53 -21.65 24.72
C LEU A 78 -8.88 -21.08 26.09
N GLY A 79 -7.86 -20.80 26.90
CA GLY A 79 -7.99 -20.10 28.15
C GLY A 79 -8.24 -18.59 28.00
N LEU A 80 -8.65 -17.93 29.07
CA LEU A 80 -8.96 -16.50 29.07
C LEU A 80 -7.78 -15.60 28.61
N LEU A 81 -6.54 -15.97 28.95
CA LEU A 81 -5.36 -15.22 28.53
C LEU A 81 -5.10 -15.37 27.02
N GLU A 82 -5.35 -16.55 26.47
CA GLU A 82 -5.21 -16.84 25.04
C GLU A 82 -6.26 -16.09 24.23
N VAL A 83 -7.52 -16.09 24.68
CA VAL A 83 -8.58 -15.28 24.08
C VAL A 83 -8.20 -13.79 24.09
N ARG A 84 -7.63 -13.27 25.19
CA ARG A 84 -7.14 -11.87 25.22
C ARG A 84 -6.03 -11.62 24.20
N LYS A 85 -5.10 -12.57 24.02
CA LYS A 85 -4.06 -12.48 22.99
C LYS A 85 -4.67 -12.39 21.59
N VAL A 86 -5.72 -13.17 21.29
CA VAL A 86 -6.44 -13.09 20.00
C VAL A 86 -6.97 -11.68 19.74
N PHE A 87 -7.65 -11.09 20.72
CA PHE A 87 -8.16 -9.71 20.58
C PHE A 87 -7.06 -8.64 20.51
N GLU A 88 -5.87 -8.91 21.07
CA GLU A 88 -4.70 -8.06 20.83
C GLU A 88 -4.18 -8.21 19.41
N GLY A 89 -4.15 -9.44 18.86
CA GLY A 89 -3.87 -9.67 17.44
C GLY A 89 -4.85 -8.94 16.52
N LEU A 90 -6.15 -9.01 16.81
CA LEU A 90 -7.18 -8.31 16.04
C LEU A 90 -6.96 -6.80 16.02
N ARG A 91 -6.57 -6.23 17.17
CA ARG A 91 -6.17 -4.82 17.27
C ARG A 91 -4.97 -4.51 16.40
N GLN A 92 -3.92 -5.34 16.41
CA GLN A 92 -2.75 -5.15 15.56
C GLN A 92 -3.08 -5.22 14.08
N TYR A 93 -3.93 -6.16 13.68
CA TYR A 93 -4.40 -6.26 12.30
C TYR A 93 -5.12 -4.98 11.86
N PHE A 94 -6.03 -4.45 12.68
CA PHE A 94 -6.69 -3.17 12.39
C PHE A 94 -5.74 -1.98 12.30
N LEU A 95 -4.71 -1.93 13.14
CA LEU A 95 -3.66 -0.91 13.03
C LEU A 95 -2.86 -1.06 11.73
N ALA A 96 -2.60 -2.29 11.27
CA ALA A 96 -1.97 -2.55 9.97
C ALA A 96 -2.86 -2.09 8.80
N CYS A 97 -4.17 -2.36 8.84
CA CYS A 97 -5.13 -1.84 7.87
C CYS A 97 -5.14 -0.30 7.81
N LEU A 98 -5.14 0.37 8.96
CA LEU A 98 -5.04 1.83 9.03
C LEU A 98 -3.70 2.34 8.46
N ALA A 99 -2.60 1.63 8.73
CA ALA A 99 -1.28 2.01 8.24
C ALA A 99 -1.22 1.98 6.69
N ALA A 100 -1.80 0.93 6.10
CA ALA A 100 -1.85 0.70 4.66
C ALA A 100 -2.57 1.81 3.87
N GLN A 101 -3.55 2.52 4.46
CA GLN A 101 -4.30 3.60 3.78
C GLN A 101 -3.42 4.74 3.23
N ARG A 102 -2.17 4.91 3.71
CA ARG A 102 -1.24 5.96 3.24
C ARG A 102 -0.07 5.42 2.41
N GLY A 103 0.26 4.14 2.56
CA GLY A 103 1.56 3.62 2.16
C GLY A 103 1.56 2.10 2.13
N SER A 104 0.68 1.57 1.29
CA SER A 104 0.57 0.14 1.00
C SER A 104 1.54 -0.27 -0.10
N ILE A 105 2.11 -1.47 -0.01
CA ILE A 105 2.91 -2.08 -1.10
C ILE A 105 2.11 -3.11 -1.91
N ALA A 106 0.91 -3.46 -1.45
CA ALA A 106 -0.08 -4.24 -2.18
C ALA A 106 -1.49 -3.65 -1.99
N PRO A 107 -2.46 -3.96 -2.85
CA PRO A 107 -3.83 -3.41 -2.72
C PRO A 107 -4.55 -3.83 -1.43
N SER A 108 -4.19 -4.98 -0.86
CA SER A 108 -4.87 -5.59 0.29
C SER A 108 -3.91 -5.88 1.45
N VAL A 109 -4.46 -5.99 2.66
CA VAL A 109 -3.76 -6.43 3.89
C VAL A 109 -4.26 -7.83 4.24
N GLY A 110 -3.40 -8.84 4.13
CA GLY A 110 -3.75 -10.23 4.37
C GLY A 110 -3.81 -10.57 5.86
N MET A 111 -4.77 -11.40 6.27
CA MET A 111 -4.87 -11.89 7.65
C MET A 111 -3.93 -13.11 7.83
N PRO A 112 -2.90 -13.05 8.69
CA PRO A 112 -1.95 -14.15 8.84
C PRO A 112 -2.31 -15.12 9.98
N SER A 113 -3.44 -14.92 10.67
CA SER A 113 -3.87 -15.80 11.77
C SER A 113 -5.34 -16.17 11.62
N ARG A 114 -5.63 -17.47 11.62
CA ARG A 114 -6.98 -18.03 11.59
C ARG A 114 -7.74 -17.70 12.86
N ALA A 115 -7.10 -17.80 14.03
CA ALA A 115 -7.74 -17.44 15.30
C ALA A 115 -8.21 -15.97 15.31
N VAL A 116 -7.38 -15.07 14.77
CA VAL A 116 -7.74 -13.64 14.64
C VAL A 116 -8.81 -13.41 13.58
N ASP A 117 -8.75 -14.14 12.47
CA ASP A 117 -9.76 -14.07 11.42
C ASP A 117 -11.15 -14.47 11.95
N ASP A 118 -11.23 -15.55 12.73
CA ASP A 118 -12.47 -16.00 13.37
C ASP A 118 -13.03 -14.95 14.33
N ALA A 119 -12.16 -14.30 15.13
CA ALA A 119 -12.57 -13.19 15.98
C ALA A 119 -13.05 -11.97 15.18
N TRP A 120 -12.45 -11.70 14.02
CA TRP A 120 -12.89 -10.63 13.13
C TRP A 120 -14.25 -10.95 12.50
N HIS A 121 -14.45 -12.19 12.04
CA HIS A 121 -15.73 -12.67 11.55
C HIS A 121 -16.84 -12.47 12.57
N ASP A 122 -16.62 -12.87 13.82
CA ASP A 122 -17.58 -12.66 14.90
C ASP A 122 -17.88 -11.17 15.12
N PHE A 123 -16.86 -10.31 15.01
CA PHE A 123 -17.06 -8.87 15.17
C PHE A 123 -17.91 -8.27 14.05
N ILE A 124 -17.69 -8.69 12.79
CA ILE A 124 -18.47 -8.24 11.63
C ILE A 124 -19.97 -8.53 11.82
N LEU A 125 -20.31 -9.66 12.45
CA LEU A 125 -21.69 -10.03 12.74
C LEU A 125 -22.35 -9.12 13.79
N MET A 126 -21.56 -8.43 14.62
CA MET A 126 -22.05 -7.34 15.48
C MET A 126 -22.19 -6.05 14.66
N THR A 127 -23.02 -6.09 13.61
CA THR A 127 -23.05 -5.12 12.51
C THR A 127 -23.09 -3.66 12.94
N ARG A 128 -23.86 -3.32 13.98
CA ARG A 128 -23.95 -1.96 14.53
C ARG A 128 -22.64 -1.51 15.18
N ASP A 129 -22.06 -2.35 16.03
CA ASP A 129 -20.82 -2.06 16.74
C ASP A 129 -19.64 -2.01 15.77
N TYR A 130 -19.59 -2.95 14.83
CA TYR A 130 -18.56 -3.00 13.79
C TYR A 130 -18.62 -1.79 12.86
N GLN A 131 -19.81 -1.40 12.39
CA GLN A 131 -19.96 -0.21 11.55
C GLN A 131 -19.58 1.08 12.30
N ALA A 132 -19.92 1.20 13.59
CA ALA A 132 -19.51 2.32 14.42
C ALA A 132 -17.99 2.35 14.61
N PHE A 133 -17.39 1.19 14.94
CA PHE A 133 -15.95 1.02 15.05
C PHE A 133 -15.24 1.43 13.75
N CYS A 134 -15.66 0.92 12.59
CA CYS A 134 -15.01 1.21 11.31
C CYS A 134 -15.06 2.70 10.94
N ARG A 135 -16.21 3.38 11.17
CA ARG A 135 -16.30 4.83 10.93
C ARG A 135 -15.28 5.62 11.75
N GLN A 136 -15.12 5.26 13.02
CA GLN A 136 -14.17 5.93 13.90
C GLN A 136 -12.72 5.50 13.66
N ALA A 137 -12.46 4.23 13.39
CA ALA A 137 -11.14 3.66 13.14
C ALA A 137 -10.57 4.03 11.76
N PHE A 138 -11.37 3.92 10.71
CA PHE A 138 -10.90 3.98 9.32
C PHE A 138 -11.54 5.11 8.50
N GLY A 139 -12.73 5.58 8.91
CA GLY A 139 -13.48 6.62 8.20
C GLY A 139 -14.43 6.05 7.15
N SER A 140 -14.31 4.76 6.89
CA SER A 140 -15.15 3.97 6.01
C SER A 140 -15.31 2.57 6.60
N TYR A 141 -16.21 1.77 6.02
CA TYR A 141 -16.34 0.37 6.38
C TYR A 141 -15.09 -0.41 5.94
N LEU A 142 -14.51 -1.22 6.82
CA LEU A 142 -13.44 -2.14 6.46
C LEU A 142 -14.08 -3.45 6.02
N HIS A 143 -14.06 -3.72 4.72
CA HIS A 143 -14.62 -4.94 4.15
C HIS A 143 -13.68 -6.12 4.41
N HIS A 144 -14.27 -7.24 4.83
CA HIS A 144 -13.61 -8.54 4.85
C HIS A 144 -13.78 -9.19 3.47
N ALA A 145 -12.70 -9.77 2.96
CA ALA A 145 -12.69 -10.50 1.70
C ALA A 145 -11.99 -11.84 1.91
N PRO A 146 -12.70 -12.97 1.84
CA PRO A 146 -12.09 -14.30 1.89
C PRO A 146 -11.06 -14.48 0.78
N GLU A 147 -10.04 -15.29 1.03
CA GLU A 147 -8.91 -15.51 0.11
C GLU A 147 -9.36 -15.82 -1.34
N GLY A 148 -10.35 -16.70 -1.50
CA GLY A 148 -10.83 -17.13 -2.83
C GLY A 148 -11.49 -16.04 -3.68
N VAL A 149 -11.82 -14.88 -3.11
CA VAL A 149 -12.41 -13.74 -3.83
C VAL A 149 -11.49 -12.51 -3.86
N MET A 150 -10.29 -12.62 -3.29
CA MET A 150 -9.32 -11.53 -3.32
C MET A 150 -8.72 -11.37 -4.72
N ALA A 151 -8.68 -10.12 -5.21
CA ALA A 151 -7.95 -9.79 -6.43
C ALA A 151 -6.42 -9.78 -6.24
N THR A 152 -5.95 -9.65 -4.99
CA THR A 152 -4.53 -9.67 -4.64
C THR A 152 -4.13 -11.09 -4.23
N PRO A 153 -3.05 -11.66 -4.78
CA PRO A 153 -2.52 -12.94 -4.30
C PRO A 153 -2.26 -12.89 -2.79
N MET A 154 -2.64 -13.94 -2.06
CA MET A 154 -2.52 -13.97 -0.60
C MET A 154 -1.09 -13.68 -0.13
N ARG A 155 -0.07 -14.23 -0.81
CA ARG A 155 1.35 -13.94 -0.53
C ARG A 155 1.65 -12.43 -0.50
N ASP A 156 1.16 -11.68 -1.49
CA ASP A 156 1.44 -10.26 -1.60
C ASP A 156 0.65 -9.45 -0.55
N ALA A 157 -0.57 -9.90 -0.22
CA ALA A 157 -1.36 -9.31 0.85
C ALA A 157 -0.72 -9.53 2.24
N LEU A 158 -0.20 -10.74 2.50
CA LEU A 158 0.55 -11.06 3.72
C LEU A 158 1.88 -10.31 3.80
N ALA A 159 2.61 -10.20 2.69
CA ALA A 159 3.83 -9.39 2.62
C ALA A 159 3.54 -7.91 2.95
N ASN A 160 2.41 -7.38 2.49
CA ASN A 160 1.96 -6.04 2.86
C ASN A 160 1.59 -5.94 4.35
N THR A 161 0.95 -6.94 4.94
CA THR A 161 0.71 -6.98 6.40
C THR A 161 2.02 -6.92 7.17
N LEU A 162 2.99 -7.76 6.80
CA LEU A 162 4.32 -7.77 7.40
C LEU A 162 5.01 -6.41 7.26
N HIS A 163 4.89 -5.76 6.10
CA HIS A 163 5.41 -4.40 5.87
C HIS A 163 4.84 -3.38 6.85
N GLN A 164 3.52 -3.39 7.06
CA GLN A 164 2.88 -2.45 7.97
C GLN A 164 3.30 -2.68 9.42
N LEU A 165 3.46 -3.95 9.83
CA LEU A 165 3.89 -4.33 11.18
C LEU A 165 5.39 -4.08 11.45
N ARG A 166 6.21 -3.87 10.41
CA ARG A 166 7.63 -3.49 10.58
C ARG A 166 7.82 -1.97 10.72
N LYS A 167 6.85 -1.16 10.30
CA LYS A 167 6.93 0.31 10.39
C LYS A 167 6.42 0.79 11.75
N PRO A 168 7.08 1.74 12.42
CA PRO A 168 6.56 2.30 13.65
C PRO A 168 5.24 3.02 13.36
N LEU A 169 4.22 2.75 14.19
CA LEU A 169 2.94 3.40 14.04
C LEU A 169 2.96 4.76 14.78
N PRO A 170 2.62 5.88 14.12
CA PRO A 170 2.63 7.18 14.78
C PRO A 170 1.65 7.22 15.96
N GLY A 171 2.18 7.37 17.18
CA GLY A 171 1.38 7.57 18.39
C GLY A 171 0.73 6.31 18.97
N ALA A 172 1.15 5.10 18.56
CA ALA A 172 0.79 3.85 19.23
C ALA A 172 2.04 3.20 19.88
N ALA A 173 1.80 2.28 20.81
CA ALA A 173 2.86 1.46 21.40
C ALA A 173 3.57 0.63 20.32
N ALA A 174 4.77 0.14 20.63
CA ALA A 174 5.46 -0.82 19.77
C ALA A 174 4.54 -2.03 19.48
N TRP A 175 4.65 -2.59 18.28
CA TRP A 175 3.96 -3.83 17.92
C TRP A 175 4.32 -4.94 18.91
N ALA A 176 3.36 -5.74 19.35
CA ALA A 176 3.71 -6.91 20.15
C ALA A 176 4.37 -7.96 19.25
N THR A 177 5.47 -8.52 19.71
CA THR A 177 6.26 -9.51 18.98
C THR A 177 6.53 -10.73 19.86
N VAL A 178 6.75 -11.86 19.20
CA VAL A 178 7.28 -13.09 19.80
C VAL A 178 8.70 -13.25 19.28
N GLY A 179 9.67 -12.82 20.09
CA GLY A 179 11.03 -12.58 19.60
C GLY A 179 11.05 -11.50 18.52
N ALA A 180 11.55 -11.84 17.33
CA ALA A 180 11.61 -10.94 16.17
C ALA A 180 10.39 -11.02 15.24
N VAL A 181 9.45 -11.94 15.50
CA VAL A 181 8.27 -12.17 14.65
C VAL A 181 7.08 -11.39 15.20
N PRO A 182 6.34 -10.63 14.35
CA PRO A 182 5.11 -9.98 14.81
C PRO A 182 4.12 -11.00 15.38
N LEU A 183 3.50 -10.69 16.52
CA LEU A 183 2.57 -11.59 17.22
C LEU A 183 1.55 -12.21 16.28
N LEU A 184 1.01 -11.41 15.35
CA LEU A 184 -0.01 -11.85 14.39
C LEU A 184 0.43 -13.06 13.53
N PHE A 185 1.70 -13.14 13.15
CA PHE A 185 2.26 -14.27 12.38
C PHE A 185 2.63 -15.46 13.27
N ALA A 186 2.86 -15.24 14.56
CA ALA A 186 3.20 -16.31 15.52
C ALA A 186 1.96 -16.92 16.17
N MET A 187 0.80 -16.27 16.07
CA MET A 187 -0.36 -16.51 16.93
C MET A 187 -0.91 -17.93 16.84
N ASP A 188 -1.20 -18.41 15.63
CA ASP A 188 -1.84 -19.72 15.46
C ASP A 188 -0.95 -20.86 15.99
N ARG A 189 0.36 -20.73 15.79
CA ARG A 189 1.35 -21.65 16.37
C ARG A 189 1.41 -21.57 17.89
N GLU A 190 1.39 -20.36 18.47
CA GLU A 190 1.39 -20.19 19.94
C GLU A 190 0.15 -20.80 20.58
N LEU A 191 -1.01 -20.65 19.93
CA LEU A 191 -2.30 -21.12 20.43
C LEU A 191 -2.60 -22.58 20.07
N ARG A 192 -1.73 -23.23 19.26
CA ARG A 192 -1.93 -24.59 18.75
C ARG A 192 -3.28 -24.78 18.05
N VAL A 193 -3.63 -23.83 17.18
CA VAL A 193 -4.86 -23.89 16.37
C VAL A 193 -4.72 -25.05 15.38
N GLU A 194 -5.69 -25.98 15.36
CA GLU A 194 -5.64 -27.22 14.59
C GLU A 194 -5.50 -26.97 13.07
N ASP A 195 -6.28 -26.03 12.52
CA ASP A 195 -6.21 -25.58 11.12
C ASP A 195 -5.58 -24.17 11.00
N GLY A 196 -4.61 -23.88 11.88
CA GLY A 196 -3.93 -22.61 11.94
C GLY A 196 -2.92 -22.39 10.81
N TYR A 197 -2.63 -21.13 10.51
CA TYR A 197 -1.55 -20.78 9.59
C TYR A 197 -0.18 -20.96 10.27
N LEU A 198 0.68 -21.77 9.65
CA LEU A 198 2.04 -21.99 10.10
C LEU A 198 3.01 -21.12 9.30
N HIS A 199 3.51 -20.07 9.95
CA HIS A 199 4.56 -19.20 9.40
C HIS A 199 5.90 -19.63 9.97
N ASP A 200 6.48 -20.67 9.36
CA ASP A 200 7.84 -21.09 9.66
C ASP A 200 8.90 -20.10 9.14
N GLU A 201 10.16 -20.37 9.44
CA GLU A 201 11.27 -19.49 9.08
C GLU A 201 11.41 -19.31 7.56
N GLU A 202 11.19 -20.39 6.78
CA GLU A 202 11.23 -20.35 5.32
C GLU A 202 10.08 -19.51 4.75
N THR A 203 8.86 -19.70 5.24
CA THR A 203 7.68 -18.93 4.82
C THR A 203 7.84 -17.46 5.16
N LEU A 204 8.34 -17.14 6.35
CA LEU A 204 8.64 -15.75 6.73
C LEU A 204 9.71 -15.13 5.84
N ALA A 205 10.80 -15.86 5.54
CA ALA A 205 11.83 -15.38 4.63
C ALA A 205 11.31 -15.15 3.20
N SER A 206 10.41 -16.01 2.72
CA SER A 206 9.71 -15.84 1.45
C SER A 206 8.83 -14.59 1.45
N LEU A 207 8.09 -14.33 2.53
CA LEU A 207 7.29 -13.11 2.70
C LEU A 207 8.14 -11.85 2.77
N GLU A 208 9.32 -11.90 3.41
CA GLU A 208 10.26 -10.77 3.42
C GLU A 208 10.82 -10.50 2.02
N THR A 209 11.16 -11.54 1.27
CA THR A 209 11.59 -11.41 -0.13
C THR A 209 10.49 -10.79 -1.00
N ALA A 210 9.24 -11.24 -0.82
CA ALA A 210 8.08 -10.68 -1.51
C ALA A 210 7.85 -9.21 -1.15
N ARG A 211 7.95 -8.86 0.13
CA ARG A 211 7.86 -7.47 0.63
C ARG A 211 8.88 -6.58 -0.06
N ASP A 212 10.15 -6.97 -0.07
CA ASP A 212 11.24 -6.16 -0.63
C ASP A 212 11.11 -6.01 -2.15
N SER A 213 10.58 -7.03 -2.84
CA SER A 213 10.24 -6.95 -4.26
C SER A 213 9.10 -5.96 -4.54
N LEU A 214 8.02 -6.03 -3.77
CA LEU A 214 6.86 -5.14 -3.92
C LEU A 214 7.20 -3.69 -3.58
N GLU A 215 8.01 -3.45 -2.54
CA GLU A 215 8.45 -2.11 -2.16
C GLU A 215 9.29 -1.46 -3.28
N ARG A 216 10.23 -2.21 -3.88
CA ARG A 216 11.00 -1.73 -5.04
C ARG A 216 10.09 -1.41 -6.23
N LYS A 217 9.17 -2.32 -6.57
CA LYS A 217 8.21 -2.11 -7.67
C LYS A 217 7.36 -0.85 -7.48
N GLY A 218 6.93 -0.57 -6.25
CA GLY A 218 6.17 0.64 -5.92
C GLY A 218 6.98 1.93 -6.11
N ARG A 219 8.30 1.89 -5.87
CA ARG A 219 9.21 3.02 -6.08
C ARG A 219 9.45 3.31 -7.55
N ASP A 220 9.60 2.27 -8.36
CA ASP A 220 9.84 2.38 -9.80
C ASP A 220 8.57 2.79 -10.57
N GLY A 221 7.39 2.32 -10.11
CA GLY A 221 6.08 2.69 -10.68
C GLY A 221 5.60 4.10 -10.31
N SER A 222 6.19 4.75 -9.30
CA SER A 222 5.90 6.13 -8.90
C SER A 222 6.77 7.16 -9.63
N GLY A 223 7.67 6.71 -10.52
CA GLY A 223 8.48 7.56 -11.40
C GLY A 223 7.70 8.04 -12.62
N ALA A 224 6.73 8.93 -12.44
CA ALA A 224 6.17 9.67 -13.56
C ALA A 224 7.17 10.72 -14.06
N GLY A 225 7.63 10.57 -15.30
CA GLY A 225 8.03 11.67 -16.19
C GLY A 225 9.43 12.24 -16.00
N GLY A 226 10.45 11.61 -16.61
CA GLY A 226 11.78 12.20 -16.71
C GLY A 226 12.80 11.39 -17.50
N GLY A 227 12.38 10.49 -18.40
CA GLY A 227 13.28 9.82 -19.33
C GLY A 227 13.37 10.62 -20.63
N CYS A 228 14.15 11.70 -20.63
CA CYS A 228 14.52 12.37 -21.87
C CYS A 228 15.32 11.39 -22.75
N GLY A 229 14.82 11.17 -23.97
CA GLY A 229 15.57 10.52 -25.02
C GLY A 229 16.85 11.27 -25.36
N GLY A 230 17.89 10.51 -25.68
CA GLY A 230 19.17 11.04 -26.10
C GLY A 230 20.07 9.91 -26.59
N SER A 231 19.83 9.47 -27.82
CA SER A 231 20.83 8.70 -28.57
C SER A 231 21.99 9.63 -28.96
N ALA A 232 23.19 9.35 -28.44
CA ALA A 232 24.52 9.65 -29.00
C ALA A 232 25.52 8.97 -28.05
N GLY A 233 26.42 8.06 -28.44
CA GLY A 233 27.36 8.15 -29.55
C GLY A 233 28.77 8.31 -28.96
N SER A 234 29.53 7.20 -28.97
CA SER A 234 31.01 7.07 -28.94
C SER A 234 31.85 7.66 -27.80
N GLY A 235 32.76 6.83 -27.25
CA GLY A 235 33.90 7.28 -26.44
C GLY A 235 34.58 6.17 -25.62
N SER A 236 35.43 5.39 -26.27
CA SER A 236 36.26 4.29 -25.75
C SER A 236 37.36 4.69 -24.77
N SER A 237 37.69 3.84 -23.78
CA SER A 237 39.04 3.22 -23.55
C SER A 237 39.22 2.65 -22.12
N GLY A 238 39.95 1.53 -22.01
CA GLY A 238 40.50 0.99 -20.74
C GLY A 238 40.14 -0.49 -20.48
N SER A 239 40.67 -1.48 -21.21
CA SER A 239 41.91 -2.24 -20.92
C SER A 239 41.76 -3.45 -19.97
N GLY A 240 42.03 -4.64 -20.50
CA GLY A 240 42.41 -5.87 -19.77
C GLY A 240 41.25 -6.79 -19.39
N GLY A 241 41.18 -8.08 -19.70
CA GLY A 241 42.16 -9.01 -20.27
C GLY A 241 41.53 -10.41 -20.33
N CYS A 242 42.16 -11.27 -21.14
CA CYS A 242 42.07 -12.74 -21.22
C CYS A 242 40.72 -13.44 -21.49
N CYS A 243 40.58 -13.87 -22.73
CA CYS A 243 39.89 -15.09 -23.13
C CYS A 243 40.81 -16.31 -22.99
N SER A 244 40.27 -17.47 -22.57
CA SER A 244 40.55 -18.79 -23.16
C SER A 244 39.84 -19.91 -22.37
N GLY A 245 39.19 -20.82 -23.10
CA GLY A 245 38.57 -22.02 -22.53
C GLY A 245 37.44 -22.55 -23.42
N ALA A 246 37.81 -23.23 -24.50
CA ALA A 246 36.91 -23.85 -25.47
C ALA A 246 36.06 -24.97 -24.87
N SER A 247 34.81 -25.14 -25.32
CA SER A 247 34.29 -26.41 -25.87
C SER A 247 32.79 -26.32 -26.27
N SER A 248 32.56 -26.52 -27.58
CA SER A 248 31.49 -27.31 -28.23
C SER A 248 30.06 -27.44 -27.66
N GLY A 249 29.08 -27.15 -28.53
CA GLY A 249 27.69 -27.65 -28.50
C GLY A 249 26.70 -26.52 -28.87
N GLY A 250 26.30 -26.33 -30.13
CA GLY A 250 25.30 -27.13 -30.84
C GLY A 250 23.89 -26.75 -30.36
N CYS A 251 23.16 -25.80 -30.97
CA CYS A 251 22.17 -25.98 -32.06
C CYS A 251 20.98 -25.08 -31.66
N CYS A 252 20.65 -23.99 -32.35
CA CYS A 252 19.71 -23.85 -33.48
C CYS A 252 18.23 -24.20 -33.18
N GLY A 253 17.33 -23.32 -33.65
CA GLY A 253 15.88 -23.50 -33.73
C GLY A 253 15.13 -22.63 -32.72
N GLY A 254 14.25 -21.71 -33.07
CA GLY A 254 13.61 -21.41 -34.35
C GLY A 254 12.32 -20.67 -33.99
N GLY A 255 12.17 -19.45 -34.48
CA GLY A 255 10.96 -18.64 -34.27
C GLY A 255 9.77 -19.23 -35.02
N GLY A 256 8.60 -19.17 -34.38
CA GLY A 256 7.31 -19.42 -35.01
C GLY A 256 6.35 -18.32 -34.60
N GLY A 257 5.98 -17.47 -35.56
CA GLY A 257 4.92 -16.48 -35.43
C GLY A 257 3.74 -16.81 -36.34
N GLY A 258 2.59 -16.21 -36.03
CA GLY A 258 1.35 -16.20 -36.81
C GLY A 258 0.36 -17.29 -36.38
N GLY A 259 -0.94 -17.07 -36.26
CA GLY A 259 -1.80 -15.94 -36.59
C GLY A 259 -3.24 -16.44 -36.78
N GLY A 260 -4.24 -15.58 -36.52
CA GLY A 260 -5.67 -15.78 -36.87
C GLY A 260 -6.42 -16.83 -36.03
N GLY A 261 -7.71 -16.72 -35.72
CA GLY A 261 -8.79 -15.83 -36.12
C GLY A 261 -10.12 -16.57 -35.87
N GLY A 262 -11.24 -15.85 -35.83
CA GLY A 262 -12.54 -16.42 -36.21
C GLY A 262 -13.55 -16.73 -35.10
N CYS A 263 -14.76 -16.24 -35.36
CA CYS A 263 -16.03 -16.26 -34.64
C CYS A 263 -16.73 -17.63 -34.51
N GLY A 264 -17.71 -17.71 -33.59
CA GLY A 264 -18.75 -18.74 -33.60
C GLY A 264 -19.74 -18.56 -32.44
N GLY A 265 -20.98 -18.18 -32.75
CA GLY A 265 -22.06 -18.02 -31.78
C GLY A 265 -22.90 -19.28 -31.54
N GLY A 266 -23.97 -19.13 -30.77
CA GLY A 266 -25.03 -20.14 -30.62
C GLY A 266 -25.54 -20.26 -29.18
N GLY A 267 -26.83 -20.01 -28.99
CA GLY A 267 -27.52 -20.02 -27.70
C GLY A 267 -28.00 -21.40 -27.25
N GLY A 268 -28.77 -21.41 -26.16
CA GLY A 268 -29.47 -22.61 -25.67
C GLY A 268 -29.97 -22.47 -24.24
N CYS A 269 -31.29 -22.31 -24.10
CA CYS A 269 -32.07 -22.48 -22.87
C CYS A 269 -32.17 -23.95 -22.46
N GLY A 270 -32.31 -24.21 -21.16
CA GLY A 270 -32.62 -25.54 -20.63
C GLY A 270 -32.86 -25.46 -19.12
N SER A 271 -34.13 -25.35 -18.76
CA SER A 271 -34.69 -25.58 -17.44
C SER A 271 -34.68 -27.06 -17.10
N ASP A 272 -34.34 -27.39 -15.86
CA ASP A 272 -34.88 -28.49 -15.07
C ASP A 272 -34.89 -28.04 -13.59
#